data_AF-A0A167J3H4-F1
#
_entry.id   AF-A0A167J3H4-F1
#
_cell.length_a   1.000
_cell.length_b   1.000
_cell.length_c   1.000
_cell.angle_alpha   90.00
_cell.angle_beta   90.00
_cell.angle_gamma   90.00
#
_symmetry.space_group_name_H-M   'P 1'
#
loop_
_entity.id
_entity.type
_entity.pdbx_description
1 polymer ?
#
loop_
_entity_poly.entity_id
_entity_poly.type
_entity_poly.pdbx_seq_one_letter_code
_entity_poly.pdbx_strand_id
1 'polypeptide(L)' 'MDQGDPNRQARAEAHQEQIQRERAELEYLCADCGAKNHILPRQPIKCMECGHRIMYKKRTKKSE' A
#
# COMPACT_ATOMS: atom_id res chain seq x y z
N MET A 1 38.18 7.80 -5.59
CA MET A 1 37.18 8.81 -5.95
C MET A 1 36.34 8.26 -7.09
N ASP A 2 35.54 7.22 -6.82
CA ASP A 2 34.63 6.64 -7.81
C ASP A 2 33.29 7.38 -7.64
N GLN A 3 33.05 8.36 -8.51
CA GLN A 3 31.79 9.12 -8.51
C GLN A 3 30.74 8.21 -9.15
N GLY A 4 29.92 7.57 -8.32
CA GLY A 4 28.90 6.61 -8.77
C GLY A 4 27.95 7.19 -9.83
N ASP A 5 27.67 6.38 -10.85
CA ASP A 5 26.82 6.72 -12.00
C ASP A 5 25.43 7.31 -11.61
N PRO A 6 25.08 8.53 -12.07
CA PRO A 6 23.83 9.22 -11.71
C PRO A 6 22.57 8.52 -12.26
N ASN A 7 22.70 7.71 -13.31
CA ASN A 7 21.57 6.96 -13.89
C ASN A 7 21.06 5.87 -12.93
N ARG A 8 21.95 5.29 -12.12
CA ARG A 8 21.58 4.25 -11.14
C ARG A 8 20.78 4.84 -9.97
N GLN A 9 21.04 6.09 -9.60
CA GLN A 9 20.28 6.83 -8.58
C GLN A 9 18.86 7.17 -9.07
N ALA A 10 18.70 7.71 -10.28
CA ALA A 10 17.39 8.09 -10.83
C ALA A 10 16.40 6.91 -10.95
N ARG A 11 16.88 5.71 -11.32
CA ARG A 11 16.03 4.51 -11.40
C ARG A 11 15.56 4.03 -10.03
N ALA A 12 16.37 4.22 -8.99
CA ALA A 12 16.02 3.86 -7.62
C ALA A 12 14.95 4.80 -7.05
N GLU A 13 15.05 6.09 -7.33
CA GLU A 13 14.09 7.12 -6.90
C GLU A 13 12.72 6.91 -7.57
N ALA A 14 12.67 6.68 -8.89
CA ALA A 14 11.43 6.40 -9.60
C ALA A 14 10.70 5.14 -9.08
N HIS A 15 11.47 4.09 -8.76
CA HIS A 15 10.92 2.88 -8.14
C HIS A 15 10.37 3.14 -6.73
N GLN A 16 11.04 3.99 -5.94
CA GLN A 16 10.54 4.40 -4.62
C GLN A 16 9.23 5.20 -4.71
N GLU A 17 9.13 6.15 -5.64
CA GLU A 17 7.89 6.91 -5.86
C GLU A 17 6.72 6.04 -6.31
N GLN A 18 6.98 5.01 -7.14
CA GLN A 18 5.95 4.06 -7.54
C GLN A 18 5.44 3.24 -6.36
N ILE A 19 6.34 2.72 -5.51
CA ILE A 19 5.96 2.02 -4.27
C ILE A 19 5.17 2.95 -3.34
N GLN A 20 5.53 4.23 -3.25
CA GLN A 20 4.80 5.21 -2.44
C GLN A 20 3.38 5.46 -2.96
N ARG A 21 3.21 5.62 -4.28
CA ARG A 21 1.89 5.72 -4.91
C ARG A 21 1.04 4.48 -4.66
N GLU A 22 1.60 3.30 -4.87
CA GLU A 22 0.90 2.03 -4.63
C GLU A 22 0.47 1.87 -3.17
N ARG A 23 1.27 2.34 -2.20
CA ARG A 23 0.94 2.31 -0.76
C ARG A 23 -0.20 3.24 -0.40
N ALA A 24 -0.35 4.38 -1.07
CA ALA A 24 -1.40 5.36 -0.79
C ALA A 24 -2.80 4.85 -1.16
N GLU A 25 -2.90 3.90 -2.09
CA GLU A 25 -4.18 3.40 -2.64
C GLU A 25 -4.62 2.03 -2.08
N LEU A 26 -3.94 1.50 -1.06
CA LEU A 26 -4.30 0.20 -0.48
C LEU A 26 -5.56 0.26 0.40
N GLU A 27 -6.69 -0.06 -0.21
CA GLU A 27 -7.97 -0.25 0.46
C GLU A 27 -8.14 -1.71 0.94
N TYR A 28 -8.57 -1.89 2.19
CA TYR A 28 -8.89 -3.18 2.78
C TYR A 28 -10.38 -3.31 3.06
N LEU A 29 -10.93 -4.51 2.96
CA LEU A 29 -12.34 -4.82 3.22
C LEU A 29 -12.47 -5.66 4.48
N CYS A 30 -13.35 -5.30 5.40
CA CYS A 30 -13.60 -6.10 6.59
C CYS A 30 -14.27 -7.45 6.23
N ALA A 31 -13.95 -8.52 6.97
CA ALA A 31 -14.54 -9.83 6.74
C ALA A 31 -16.05 -9.90 6.98
N ASP A 32 -16.56 -9.20 8.01
CA ASP A 32 -17.96 -9.33 8.43
C ASP A 32 -18.85 -8.21 7.86
N CYS A 33 -18.46 -6.94 8.02
CA CYS A 33 -19.27 -5.83 7.52
C CYS A 33 -18.95 -5.43 6.07
N GLY A 34 -17.88 -5.95 5.47
CA GLY A 34 -17.45 -5.58 4.12
C GLY A 34 -16.99 -4.11 3.98
N ALA A 35 -16.92 -3.36 5.09
CA ALA A 35 -16.57 -1.96 5.07
C ALA A 35 -15.14 -1.72 4.60
N LYS A 36 -14.96 -0.63 3.86
CA LYS A 36 -13.66 -0.18 3.37
C LYS A 36 -12.89 0.48 4.49
N ASN A 37 -11.69 -0.02 4.75
CA ASN A 37 -10.79 0.51 5.77
C ASN A 37 -9.43 0.79 5.13
N HIS A 38 -8.85 1.93 5.52
CA HIS A 38 -7.49 2.32 5.15
C HIS A 38 -6.59 2.03 6.35
N ILE A 39 -5.67 1.09 6.21
CA ILE A 39 -4.76 0.71 7.30
C ILE A 39 -3.38 1.30 6.99
N LEU A 40 -2.91 2.20 7.85
CA LEU A 40 -1.55 2.74 7.72
C LEU A 40 -0.52 1.75 8.28
N PRO A 41 0.72 1.77 7.77
CA PRO A 41 1.80 0.99 8.36
C PRO A 41 1.96 1.31 9.85
N ARG A 42 2.15 0.27 10.67
CA ARG A 42 2.30 0.34 12.14
C ARG A 42 1.00 0.64 12.92
N GLN A 43 -0.13 0.91 12.27
CA GLN A 43 -1.41 1.05 12.98
C GLN A 43 -2.02 -0.32 13.33
N PRO A 44 -2.80 -0.40 14.43
CA PRO A 44 -3.49 -1.64 14.80
C PRO A 44 -4.60 -1.98 13.79
N ILE A 45 -4.65 -3.25 13.38
CA ILE A 45 -5.66 -3.75 12.45
C ILE A 45 -6.98 -3.94 13.19
N LYS A 46 -7.92 -3.01 12.98
CA LYS A 46 -9.31 -3.10 13.45
C LYS A 46 -10.22 -2.39 12.46
N CYS A 47 -11.39 -2.97 12.21
CA CYS A 47 -12.45 -2.27 11.50
C CYS A 47 -13.06 -1.19 12.41
N MET A 48 -13.27 0.02 11.87
CA MET A 48 -13.86 1.13 12.62
C MET A 48 -15.35 0.96 12.91
N GLU A 49 -16.06 0.15 12.12
CA GLU A 49 -17.51 -0.03 12.26
C GLU A 49 -17.87 -1.19 13.19
N CYS A 50 -17.18 -2.33 13.09
CA CYS A 50 -17.55 -3.55 13.81
C CYS A 50 -16.47 -4.09 14.76
N GLY A 51 -15.26 -3.53 14.76
CA GLY A 51 -14.17 -3.95 15.67
C GLY A 51 -13.47 -5.27 15.30
N HIS A 52 -13.91 -5.98 14.26
CA HIS A 52 -13.24 -7.18 13.75
C HIS A 52 -11.84 -6.86 13.24
N ARG A 53 -10.94 -7.85 13.33
CA ARG A 53 -9.51 -7.70 13.01
C ARG A 53 -9.09 -8.45 11.74
N ILE A 54 -10.05 -9.02 11.03
CA ILE A 54 -9.83 -9.75 9.79
C ILE A 54 -10.21 -8.83 8.63
N MET A 55 -9.27 -8.64 7.71
CA MET A 55 -9.39 -7.74 6.57
C MET A 55 -8.87 -8.43 5.31
N TYR A 56 -9.58 -8.29 4.20
CA TYR A 56 -9.16 -8.71 2.87
C TYR A 56 -8.55 -7.54 2.10
N LYS A 57 -7.47 -7.79 1.35
CA LYS A 57 -6.91 -6.78 0.43
C LYS A 57 -7.82 -6.63 -0.79
N LYS A 58 -8.14 -5.40 -1.19
CA LYS A 58 -8.91 -5.16 -2.41
C LYS A 58 -8.16 -5.68 -3.64
N ARG A 59 -8.89 -6.33 -4.55
CA ARG A 59 -8.35 -6.84 -5.81
C ARG A 59 -7.92 -5.67 -6.70
N THR A 60 -6.69 -5.70 -7.20
CA THR A 60 -6.24 -4.76 -8.23
C THR A 60 -6.78 -5.22 -9.58
N LYS A 61 -7.22 -4.28 -10.42
CA LYS A 61 -7.43 -4.56 -11.84
C LYS A 61 -6.05 -4.72 -12.45
N LYS A 62 -5.70 -5.93 -12.87
CA LYS A 62 -4.55 -6.11 -13.75
C LYS A 62 -4.95 -5.44 -15.06
N SER A 63 -4.22 -4.40 -15.46
CA SER A 63 -4.45 -3.70 -16.73
C SER A 63 -4.51 -4.73 -17.85
N GLU A 64 -5.51 -4.62 -18.73
CA GLU A 64 -5.33 -5.08 -20.12
C GLU A 64 -4.16 -4.32 -20.75
#